data_AF-A0A415VG72-F1
#
_entry.id   AF-A0A415VG72-F1
#
_cell.length_a   1.000
_cell.length_b   1.000
_cell.length_c   1.000
_cell.angle_alpha   90.00
_cell.angle_beta   90.00
_cell.angle_gamma   90.00
#
_symmetry.space_group_name_H-M   'P 1'
#
loop_
_entity.id
_entity.type
_entity.pdbx_description
1 polymer ?
#
loop_
_entity_poly.entity_id
_entity_poly.type
_entity_poly.pdbx_seq_one_letter_code
_entity_poly.pdbx_strand_id
1 'polypeptide(L)'
;MERLFHDHYEQMYRFAFALLHDNEEARDVVSDVFSRLWDKQLVPDRTYLMRSVKNACINLIARKKRDERLKRLLPLSEEKLTEEEPSRLEERWQAAVDCIDHDLTDQTASVIRLCYREGMSYKDTAEELGISVSAVNKHIVKGLRMLREKLKGK
;
A
#
# COMPACT_ATOMS: atom_id res chain seq x y z
N MET A 1 -24.21 -13.11 11.94
CA MET A 1 -22.96 -12.33 11.87
C MET A 1 -22.62 -11.68 13.20
N GLU A 2 -23.52 -10.93 13.86
CA GLU A 2 -23.24 -10.30 15.16
C GLU A 2 -22.78 -11.29 16.26
N ARG A 3 -23.40 -12.47 16.38
CA ARG A 3 -22.94 -13.51 17.33
C ARG A 3 -21.54 -14.04 16.98
N LEU A 4 -21.30 -14.34 15.71
CA LEU A 4 -20.00 -14.84 15.22
C LEU A 4 -18.89 -13.80 15.42
N PHE A 5 -19.23 -12.51 15.28
CA PHE A 5 -18.36 -11.40 15.67
C PHE A 5 -18.08 -11.44 17.17
N HIS A 6 -19.10 -11.45 18.01
CA HIS A 6 -18.95 -11.44 19.47
C HIS A 6 -18.12 -12.63 19.98
N ASP A 7 -18.36 -13.83 19.44
CA ASP A 7 -17.76 -15.08 19.90
C ASP A 7 -16.28 -15.26 19.47
N HIS A 8 -15.86 -14.61 18.38
CA HIS A 8 -14.53 -14.80 17.80
C HIS A 8 -13.64 -13.56 17.79
N TYR A 9 -14.21 -12.37 17.95
CA TYR A 9 -13.49 -11.11 17.88
C TYR A 9 -12.31 -11.06 18.85
N GLU A 10 -12.53 -11.40 20.14
CA GLU A 10 -11.47 -11.34 21.15
C GLU A 10 -10.28 -12.25 20.78
N GLN A 11 -10.55 -13.45 20.31
CA GLN A 11 -9.52 -14.42 19.96
C GLN A 11 -8.76 -14.01 18.69
N MET A 12 -9.48 -13.51 17.68
CA MET A 12 -8.90 -12.97 16.47
C MET A 12 -8.02 -11.74 16.78
N TYR A 13 -8.50 -10.84 17.63
CA TYR A 13 -7.78 -9.66 18.08
C TYR A 13 -6.50 -10.01 18.82
N ARG A 14 -6.58 -10.90 19.83
CA ARG A 14 -5.39 -11.32 20.59
C ARG A 14 -4.34 -11.96 19.69
N PHE A 15 -4.76 -12.72 18.69
CA PHE A 15 -3.87 -13.33 17.72
C PHE A 15 -3.24 -12.30 16.76
N ALA A 16 -4.03 -11.34 16.26
CA ALA A 16 -3.52 -10.26 15.44
C ALA A 16 -2.53 -9.38 16.22
N PHE A 17 -2.87 -9.02 17.46
CA PHE A 17 -2.02 -8.26 18.35
C PHE A 17 -0.70 -8.97 18.65
N ALA A 18 -0.73 -10.29 18.87
CA ALA A 18 0.49 -11.07 19.09
C ALA A 18 1.44 -11.08 17.88
N LEU A 19 0.94 -10.84 16.66
CA LEU A 19 1.73 -10.78 15.43
C LEU A 19 2.17 -9.36 15.06
N LEU A 20 1.32 -8.36 15.31
CA LEU A 20 1.52 -6.98 14.87
C LEU A 20 2.12 -6.09 15.96
N HIS A 21 1.91 -6.44 17.23
CA HIS A 21 2.29 -5.65 18.40
C HIS A 21 1.73 -4.21 18.40
N ASP A 22 0.63 -3.98 17.68
CA ASP A 22 -0.05 -2.70 17.56
C ASP A 22 -1.56 -2.93 17.75
N ASN A 23 -2.17 -2.16 18.66
CA ASN A 23 -3.58 -2.33 19.01
C ASN A 23 -4.52 -1.86 17.90
N GLU A 24 -4.20 -0.75 17.23
CA GLU A 24 -5.04 -0.18 16.17
C GLU A 24 -5.01 -1.08 14.95
N GLU A 25 -3.82 -1.53 14.53
CA GLU A 25 -3.69 -2.43 13.38
C GLU A 25 -4.31 -3.81 13.64
N ALA A 26 -4.22 -4.30 14.88
CA ALA A 26 -4.90 -5.53 15.25
C ALA A 26 -6.42 -5.40 15.13
N ARG A 27 -7.01 -4.26 15.51
CA ARG A 27 -8.44 -3.99 15.34
C ARG A 27 -8.80 -3.87 13.87
N ASP A 28 -8.04 -3.12 13.10
CA ASP A 28 -8.28 -2.91 11.67
C ASP A 28 -8.25 -4.23 10.91
N VAL A 29 -7.25 -5.09 11.16
CA VAL A 29 -7.17 -6.40 10.51
C VAL A 29 -8.40 -7.27 10.82
N VAL A 30 -8.87 -7.27 12.06
CA VAL A 30 -10.03 -8.07 12.45
C VAL A 30 -11.30 -7.51 11.80
N SER A 31 -11.48 -6.19 11.82
CA SER A 31 -12.58 -5.50 11.14
C SER A 31 -12.60 -5.79 9.65
N ASP A 32 -11.45 -5.70 8.97
CA ASP A 32 -11.30 -6.01 7.55
C ASP A 32 -11.73 -7.44 7.20
N VAL A 33 -11.35 -8.41 8.04
CA VAL A 33 -11.74 -9.81 7.85
C VAL A 33 -13.26 -9.95 7.98
N PHE A 34 -13.87 -9.31 8.98
CA PHE A 34 -15.33 -9.34 9.14
C PHE A 34 -16.08 -8.64 8.01
N SER A 35 -15.60 -7.48 7.53
CA SER A 35 -16.17 -6.79 6.38
C SER A 35 -16.18 -7.68 5.13
N ARG A 36 -15.06 -8.37 4.85
CA ARG A 36 -14.97 -9.30 3.71
C ARG A 36 -15.90 -10.51 3.83
N LEU A 37 -16.15 -10.97 5.05
CA LEU A 37 -17.11 -12.05 5.31
C LEU A 37 -18.54 -11.58 5.11
N TRP A 38 -18.83 -10.34 5.53
CA TRP A 38 -20.13 -9.71 5.35
C TRP A 38 -20.47 -9.53 3.87
N ASP A 39 -19.56 -8.96 3.08
CA ASP A 39 -19.74 -8.74 1.65
C ASP A 39 -20.01 -10.05 0.89
N LYS A 40 -19.40 -11.15 1.34
CA LYS A 40 -19.54 -12.49 0.73
C LYS A 40 -20.66 -13.33 1.32
N GLN A 41 -21.38 -12.82 2.33
CA GLN A 41 -22.37 -13.56 3.12
C GLN A 41 -21.88 -14.94 3.58
N LEU A 42 -20.59 -15.06 3.87
CA LEU A 42 -19.97 -16.32 4.24
C LEU A 42 -20.15 -16.57 5.74
N VAL A 43 -20.51 -17.80 6.12
CA VAL A 43 -20.48 -18.25 7.52
C VAL A 43 -19.26 -19.16 7.70
N PRO A 44 -18.10 -18.59 8.06
CA PRO A 44 -16.87 -19.37 8.18
C PRO A 44 -16.84 -20.18 9.47
N ASP A 45 -16.10 -21.29 9.44
CA ASP A 45 -15.69 -21.96 10.67
C ASP A 45 -14.51 -21.22 11.35
N ARG A 46 -14.22 -21.61 12.59
CA ARG A 46 -13.13 -21.04 13.39
C ARG A 46 -11.76 -21.17 12.71
N THR A 47 -11.51 -22.26 12.01
CA THR A 47 -10.22 -22.52 11.35
C THR A 47 -9.99 -21.52 10.21
N TYR A 48 -11.04 -21.28 9.43
CA TYR A 48 -11.04 -20.31 8.35
C TYR A 48 -10.84 -18.88 8.86
N LEU A 49 -11.51 -18.50 9.95
CA LEU A 49 -11.34 -17.18 10.59
C LEU A 49 -9.89 -16.94 11.01
N MET A 50 -9.33 -17.87 11.77
CA MET A 50 -7.95 -17.74 12.25
C MET A 50 -6.94 -17.72 11.11
N ARG A 51 -7.17 -18.49 10.04
CA ARG A 51 -6.33 -18.46 8.83
C ARG A 51 -6.45 -17.11 8.10
N SER A 52 -7.65 -16.56 8.01
CA SER A 52 -7.90 -15.27 7.36
C SER A 52 -7.19 -14.12 8.09
N VAL A 53 -7.29 -14.09 9.42
CA VAL A 53 -6.58 -13.12 10.26
C VAL A 53 -5.07 -13.28 10.13
N LYS A 54 -4.55 -14.51 10.23
CA LYS A 54 -3.12 -14.79 10.04
C LYS A 54 -2.60 -14.23 8.73
N ASN A 55 -3.31 -14.52 7.64
CA ASN A 55 -2.92 -14.08 6.30
C ASN A 55 -2.97 -12.55 6.19
N ALA A 56 -3.99 -11.91 6.75
CA ALA A 56 -4.10 -10.46 6.77
C ALA A 56 -2.94 -9.79 7.55
N CYS A 57 -2.59 -10.31 8.73
CA CYS A 57 -1.42 -9.84 9.50
C CYS A 57 -0.12 -10.00 8.71
N ILE A 58 0.12 -11.18 8.11
CA ILE A 58 1.34 -11.43 7.32
C ILE A 58 1.41 -10.48 6.13
N ASN A 59 0.30 -10.25 5.43
CA ASN A 59 0.24 -9.32 4.31
C ASN A 59 0.53 -7.88 4.76
N LEU A 60 0.00 -7.45 5.90
CA LEU A 60 0.28 -6.13 6.48
C LEU A 60 1.77 -5.98 6.83
N ILE A 61 2.37 -6.98 7.49
CA ILE A 61 3.80 -6.98 7.82
C ILE A 61 4.66 -6.93 6.55
N ALA A 62 4.31 -7.73 5.53
CA ALA A 62 5.03 -7.74 4.26
C ALA A 62 4.92 -6.38 3.54
N ARG A 63 3.73 -5.78 3.55
CA ARG A 63 3.50 -4.42 3.03
C ARG A 63 4.35 -3.40 3.78
N LYS A 64 4.33 -3.40 5.11
CA LYS A 64 5.16 -2.50 5.93
C LYS A 64 6.64 -2.63 5.62
N LYS A 65 7.17 -3.85 5.55
CA LYS A 65 8.58 -4.08 5.19
C LYS A 65 8.91 -3.57 3.79
N ARG A 66 7.99 -3.73 2.84
CA ARG A 66 8.14 -3.18 1.49
C ARG A 66 8.11 -1.65 1.51
N ASP A 67 7.17 -1.06 2.25
CA ASP A 67 6.99 0.38 2.34
C ASP A 67 8.17 1.03 3.09
N GLU A 68 8.72 0.39 4.13
CA GLU A 68 9.98 0.76 4.79
C GLU A 68 11.17 0.68 3.84
N ARG A 69 11.28 -0.40 3.07
CA ARG A 69 12.31 -0.53 2.03
C ARG A 69 12.17 0.59 1.00
N LEU A 70 10.93 0.95 0.64
CA LEU A 70 10.66 2.05 -0.28
C LEU A 70 11.01 3.40 0.34
N LYS A 71 10.67 3.67 1.60
CA LYS A 71 11.08 4.86 2.36
C LYS A 71 12.61 4.97 2.49
N ARG A 72 13.33 3.85 2.62
CA ARG A 72 14.81 3.87 2.60
C ARG A 72 15.36 4.20 1.22
N LEU A 73 14.66 3.78 0.16
CA LEU A 73 15.01 4.14 -1.23
C LEU A 73 14.56 5.57 -1.57
N LEU A 74 13.59 6.12 -0.84
CA LEU A 74 13.04 7.47 -0.91
C LEU A 74 13.13 8.13 0.46
N PRO A 75 14.33 8.51 0.95
CA PRO A 75 14.44 9.44 2.05
C PRO A 75 13.89 10.76 1.51
N LEU A 76 12.57 10.90 1.57
CA LEU A 76 11.94 12.17 1.87
C LEU A 76 12.55 12.50 3.22
N SER A 77 13.53 13.40 3.22
CA SER A 77 13.86 14.12 4.43
C SER A 77 12.53 14.53 5.04
N GLU A 78 12.37 14.33 6.34
CA GLU A 78 11.46 15.14 7.12
C GLU A 78 11.96 16.59 7.07
N GLU A 79 12.03 17.18 5.88
CA GLU A 79 11.77 18.59 5.76
C GLU A 79 10.36 18.72 6.30
N LYS A 80 10.30 19.34 7.48
CA LYS A 80 9.09 19.87 8.07
C LYS A 80 8.16 20.24 6.93
N LEU A 81 6.91 19.81 7.03
CA LEU A 81 5.79 20.46 6.36
C LEU A 81 5.73 21.90 6.90
N THR A 82 6.72 22.74 6.57
CA THR A 82 6.55 24.17 6.48
C THR A 82 5.54 24.35 5.36
N GLU A 83 4.45 25.04 5.64
CA GLU A 83 3.45 25.47 4.67
C GLU A 83 4.19 25.92 3.40
N GLU A 84 4.21 25.06 2.38
CA GLU A 84 4.81 25.40 1.09
C GLU A 84 3.91 26.47 0.48
N GLU A 85 4.49 27.62 0.13
CA GLU A 85 3.82 28.65 -0.66
C GLU A 85 3.11 27.99 -1.86
N PRO A 86 1.81 28.29 -2.12
CA PRO A 86 1.01 27.61 -3.14
C PRO A 86 1.68 27.50 -4.52
N SER A 87 2.44 28.54 -4.90
CA SER A 87 3.22 28.59 -6.15
C SER A 87 4.29 27.52 -6.23
N ARG A 88 4.94 27.19 -5.11
CA ARG A 88 6.01 26.19 -5.05
C ARG A 88 5.45 24.77 -5.14
N LEU A 89 4.25 24.55 -4.60
CA LEU A 89 3.54 23.28 -4.72
C LEU A 89 3.10 23.03 -6.18
N GLU A 90 2.57 24.04 -6.86
CA GLU A 90 2.20 23.96 -8.28
C GLU A 90 3.41 23.66 -9.17
N GLU A 91 4.55 24.32 -8.93
CA GLU A 91 5.79 24.03 -9.67
C GLU A 91 6.30 22.61 -9.47
N ARG A 92 6.25 22.07 -8.24
CA ARG A 92 6.64 20.69 -7.94
C ARG A 92 5.68 19.69 -8.56
N TRP A 93 4.39 19.99 -8.56
CA TRP A 93 3.38 19.15 -9.21
C TRP A 93 3.61 19.09 -10.72
N GLN A 94 3.80 20.24 -11.37
CA GLN A 94 4.09 20.30 -12.80
C GLN A 94 5.37 19.55 -13.15
N ALA A 95 6.44 19.73 -12.37
CA ALA A 95 7.69 18.99 -12.58
C ALA A 95 7.54 17.47 -12.42
N ALA A 96 6.66 17.01 -11.52
CA ALA A 96 6.35 15.59 -11.38
C ALA A 96 5.57 15.04 -12.59
N VAL A 97 4.60 15.79 -13.09
CA VAL A 97 3.85 15.45 -14.31
C VAL A 97 4.78 15.37 -15.51
N ASP A 98 5.59 16.40 -15.74
CA ASP A 98 6.54 16.45 -16.86
C ASP A 98 7.54 15.28 -16.79
N CYS A 99 8.00 14.92 -15.59
CA CYS A 99 8.88 13.77 -15.42
C CYS A 99 8.19 12.45 -15.80
N ILE A 100 6.93 12.28 -15.40
CA ILE A 100 6.15 11.07 -15.75
C ILE A 100 5.92 10.97 -17.25
N ASP A 101 5.66 12.10 -17.92
CA ASP A 101 5.27 12.11 -19.33
C ASP A 101 6.48 12.16 -20.29
N HIS A 102 7.64 12.65 -19.86
CA HIS A 102 8.79 12.85 -20.75
C HIS A 102 10.10 12.19 -20.32
N ASP A 103 10.35 12.00 -19.01
CA ASP A 103 11.61 11.43 -18.53
C ASP A 103 11.52 9.93 -18.24
N LEU A 104 10.34 9.43 -17.88
CA LEU A 104 10.12 8.01 -17.65
C LEU A 104 9.90 7.27 -18.97
N THR A 105 10.44 6.04 -19.05
CA THR A 105 10.08 5.13 -20.15
C THR A 105 8.58 4.81 -20.08
N ASP A 106 7.91 4.64 -21.21
CA ASP A 106 6.47 4.35 -21.30
C ASP A 106 5.98 3.29 -20.30
N GLN A 107 6.70 2.19 -20.17
CA GLN A 107 6.33 1.10 -19.25
C GLN A 107 6.42 1.51 -17.77
N THR A 108 7.40 2.34 -17.42
CA THR A 108 7.55 2.86 -16.05
C THR A 108 6.47 3.90 -15.75
N ALA A 109 6.18 4.78 -16.72
CA ALA A 109 5.13 5.79 -16.60
C ALA A 109 3.75 5.15 -16.43
N SER A 110 3.44 4.12 -17.23
CA SER A 110 2.18 3.35 -17.13
C SER A 110 2.04 2.65 -15.79
N VAL A 111 3.11 2.01 -15.29
CA VAL A 111 3.10 1.41 -13.94
C VAL A 111 2.82 2.46 -12.86
N ILE A 112 3.45 3.63 -12.93
CA ILE A 112 3.23 4.73 -11.97
C ILE A 112 1.78 5.23 -12.03
N ARG A 113 1.24 5.48 -13.24
CA ARG A 113 -0.15 5.94 -13.41
C ARG A 113 -1.16 4.93 -12.87
N LEU A 114 -1.06 3.66 -13.23
CA LEU A 114 -2.00 2.64 -12.76
C LEU A 114 -1.97 2.49 -11.23
N CYS A 115 -0.78 2.52 -10.62
CA CYS A 115 -0.68 2.35 -9.17
C CYS A 115 -1.08 3.60 -8.37
N TYR A 116 -0.74 4.80 -8.84
CA TYR A 116 -0.87 6.05 -8.06
C TYR A 116 -2.01 6.96 -8.51
N ARG A 117 -2.40 6.92 -9.79
CA ARG A 117 -3.57 7.68 -10.29
C ARG A 117 -4.83 6.82 -10.23
N GLU A 118 -4.76 5.58 -10.73
CA GLU A 118 -5.92 4.68 -10.78
C GLU A 118 -6.05 3.80 -9.51
N GLY A 119 -5.07 3.83 -8.61
CA GLY A 119 -5.13 3.11 -7.33
C GLY A 119 -5.04 1.57 -7.45
N MET A 120 -4.60 1.04 -8.59
CA MET A 120 -4.52 -0.40 -8.83
C MET A 120 -3.47 -1.08 -7.93
N SER A 121 -3.76 -2.32 -7.52
CA SER A 121 -2.79 -3.11 -6.78
C SER A 121 -1.63 -3.54 -7.70
N TYR A 122 -0.45 -3.83 -7.14
CA TYR A 122 0.69 -4.27 -7.95
C TYR A 122 0.43 -5.61 -8.67
N LYS A 123 -0.51 -6.41 -8.17
CA LYS A 123 -0.93 -7.66 -8.81
C LYS A 123 -1.81 -7.36 -10.02
N ASP A 124 -2.79 -6.48 -9.87
CA ASP A 124 -3.71 -6.11 -10.95
C ASP A 124 -2.96 -5.33 -12.04
N THR A 125 -2.04 -4.43 -11.67
CA THR A 125 -1.14 -3.74 -12.62
C THR A 125 -0.23 -4.71 -13.38
N ALA A 126 0.23 -5.77 -12.71
CA ALA A 126 1.06 -6.80 -13.36
C ALA A 126 0.26 -7.60 -14.39
N GLU A 127 -0.99 -7.94 -14.05
CA GLU A 127 -1.92 -8.63 -14.94
C GLU A 127 -2.31 -7.75 -16.14
N GLU A 128 -2.68 -6.49 -15.89
CA GLU A 128 -3.05 -5.50 -16.91
C GLU A 128 -1.93 -5.25 -17.93
N LEU A 129 -0.69 -5.14 -17.45
CA LEU A 129 0.47 -4.85 -18.31
C LEU A 129 1.17 -6.12 -18.84
N GLY A 130 0.71 -7.31 -18.48
CA GLY A 130 1.32 -8.58 -18.90
C GLY A 130 2.76 -8.77 -18.42
N ILE A 131 3.11 -8.23 -17.25
CA ILE A 131 4.46 -8.34 -16.64
C ILE A 131 4.41 -9.02 -15.26
N SER A 132 5.57 -9.33 -14.69
CA SER A 132 5.60 -9.90 -13.32
C SER A 132 5.40 -8.81 -12.25
N VAL A 133 4.84 -9.18 -11.10
CA VAL A 133 4.76 -8.29 -9.91
C VAL A 133 6.15 -7.79 -9.48
N SER A 134 7.20 -8.60 -9.69
CA SER A 134 8.59 -8.18 -9.46
C SER A 134 9.03 -7.08 -10.43
N ALA A 135 8.63 -7.17 -11.71
CA ALA A 135 8.87 -6.12 -12.69
C ALA A 135 8.10 -4.84 -12.35
N VAL A 136 6.84 -4.93 -11.93
CA VAL A 136 6.07 -3.78 -11.41
C VAL A 136 6.83 -3.08 -10.29
N ASN A 137 7.28 -3.83 -9.27
CA ASN A 137 8.09 -3.27 -8.18
C ASN A 137 9.38 -2.58 -8.70
N LYS A 138 10.08 -3.17 -9.67
CA LYS A 138 11.28 -2.55 -10.28
C LYS A 138 10.95 -1.23 -10.96
N HIS A 139 9.85 -1.16 -11.72
CA HIS A 139 9.39 0.07 -12.36
C HIS A 139 8.98 1.11 -11.33
N ILE A 140 8.26 0.74 -10.27
CA ILE A 140 7.90 1.65 -9.17
C ILE A 140 9.17 2.27 -8.54
N VAL A 141 10.14 1.43 -8.17
CA VAL A 141 11.39 1.92 -7.57
C VAL A 141 12.15 2.84 -8.53
N LYS A 142 12.23 2.48 -9.83
CA LYS A 142 12.89 3.29 -10.85
C LYS A 142 12.18 4.64 -11.02
N GLY A 143 10.86 4.64 -11.19
CA GLY A 143 10.07 5.84 -11.42
C GLY A 143 10.15 6.82 -10.26
N LEU A 144 9.98 6.32 -9.03
CA LEU A 144 10.06 7.16 -7.84
C LEU A 144 11.47 7.71 -7.61
N ARG A 145 12.53 6.96 -7.96
CA ARG A 145 13.91 7.48 -7.89
C ARG A 145 14.12 8.65 -8.85
N MET A 146 13.64 8.54 -10.08
CA MET A 146 13.78 9.60 -11.10
C MET A 146 12.96 10.83 -10.73
N LEU A 147 11.72 10.64 -10.27
CA LEU A 147 10.89 11.73 -9.73
C LEU A 147 11.61 12.47 -8.61
N ARG A 148 12.21 11.73 -7.68
CA ARG A 148 13.00 12.34 -6.60
C ARG A 148 14.20 13.14 -7.11
N GLU A 149 14.95 12.62 -8.08
CA GLU A 149 16.12 13.32 -8.64
C GLU A 149 15.71 14.65 -9.31
N LYS A 150 14.59 14.66 -10.02
CA LYS A 150 14.03 15.87 -10.64
C LYS A 150 13.49 16.86 -9.61
N LEU A 151 12.86 16.36 -8.54
CA LEU A 151 12.25 17.19 -7.49
C LEU A 151 13.21 17.61 -6.38
N LYS A 152 14.42 17.04 -6.29
CA LYS A 152 15.50 17.48 -5.36
C LYS A 152 16.32 18.66 -5.88
N GLY A 153 16.16 19.02 -7.16
CA GLY A 153 16.98 20.02 -7.84
C GLY A 153 16.42 21.45 -7.85
N LYS A 154 15.40 21.78 -7.04
CA LYS A 154 14.77 23.11 -6.97
C LYS A 154 14.35 23.46 -5.54
#